data_AF-A0A1Y5DDP3-F1
#
_entry.id   AF-A0A1Y5DDP3-F1
#
_cell.length_a   1.000
_cell.length_b   1.000
_cell.length_c   1.000
_cell.angle_alpha   90.00
_cell.angle_beta   90.00
_cell.angle_gamma   90.00
#
_symmetry.space_group_name_H-M   'P 1'
#
loop_
_entity.id
_entity.type
_entity.pdbx_description
1 polymer ?
#
loop_
_entity_poly.entity_id
_entity_poly.type
_entity_poly.pdbx_seq_one_letter_code
_entity_poly.pdbx_strand_id
1 'polypeptide(L)'
;MDISTQELREKIIHPTLKYLGKEGVAVENLLVAIVTQKKRNSHAHLNHHSHNGKGLGPYQIDSNSHQMVWDKFLAFHPDLASRIRGLASQRAFLEDPHSELATNLCYATAIAWVMYILHPQELMHCVA
;
A
#
# COMPACT_ATOMS: atom_id res chain seq x y z
N MET A 1 18.02 10.53 4.29
CA MET A 1 18.02 10.33 2.82
C MET A 1 16.57 10.24 2.39
N ASP A 2 16.06 11.24 1.70
CA ASP A 2 14.74 11.18 1.08
C ASP A 2 14.84 10.40 -0.23
N ILE A 3 14.07 9.32 -0.37
CA ILE A 3 13.96 8.60 -1.64
C ILE A 3 13.23 9.50 -2.65
N SER A 4 13.88 9.76 -3.79
CA SER A 4 13.25 10.48 -4.89
C SER A 4 12.10 9.66 -5.48
N THR A 5 11.14 10.32 -6.15
CA THR A 5 10.03 9.61 -6.82
C THR A 5 10.51 8.69 -7.94
N GLN A 6 11.61 9.06 -8.60
CA GLN A 6 12.25 8.24 -9.62
C GLN A 6 12.90 6.99 -8.99
N GLU A 7 13.68 7.15 -7.93
CA GLU A 7 14.26 5.99 -7.23
C GLU A 7 13.20 5.08 -6.63
N LEU A 8 12.12 5.66 -6.08
CA LEU A 8 10.98 4.89 -5.59
C LEU A 8 10.37 4.05 -6.72
N ARG A 9 10.21 4.62 -7.91
CA ARG A 9 9.73 3.89 -9.07
C ARG A 9 10.65 2.73 -9.44
N GLU A 10 11.92 3.03 -9.69
CA GLU A 10 12.88 2.08 -10.25
C GLU A 10 13.27 0.97 -9.27
N LYS A 11 13.45 1.31 -7.98
CA LYS A 11 13.96 0.37 -6.97
C LYS A 11 12.86 -0.37 -6.22
N ILE A 12 11.64 0.19 -6.14
CA ILE A 12 10.55 -0.39 -5.34
C ILE A 12 9.35 -0.72 -6.21
N ILE A 13 8.75 0.27 -6.88
CA ILE A 13 7.46 0.08 -7.54
C ILE A 13 7.57 -0.90 -8.70
N HIS A 14 8.51 -0.66 -9.62
CA HIS A 14 8.71 -1.51 -10.79
C HIS A 14 9.06 -2.96 -10.40
N PRO A 15 10.05 -3.23 -9.53
CA PRO A 15 10.35 -4.60 -9.09
C PRO A 15 9.19 -5.29 -8.36
N THR A 16 8.42 -4.54 -7.56
CA THR A 16 7.25 -5.11 -6.85
C THR A 16 6.16 -5.53 -7.84
N LEU A 17 5.82 -4.67 -8.80
CA LEU A 17 4.82 -5.01 -9.82
C LEU A 17 5.28 -6.16 -10.72
N LYS A 18 6.58 -6.22 -11.03
CA LYS A 18 7.20 -7.35 -11.72
C LYS A 18 7.05 -8.66 -10.95
N TYR A 19 7.34 -8.65 -9.66
CA TYR A 19 7.14 -9.80 -8.79
C TYR A 19 5.67 -10.28 -8.75
N LEU A 20 4.71 -9.34 -8.78
CA LEU A 20 3.28 -9.64 -8.83
C LEU A 20 2.79 -10.04 -10.23
N GLY A 21 3.61 -9.90 -11.28
CA GLY A 21 3.21 -10.15 -12.68
C GLY A 21 2.23 -9.10 -13.21
N LYS A 22 2.34 -7.85 -12.74
CA LYS A 22 1.40 -6.73 -12.99
C LYS A 22 2.12 -5.46 -13.42
N GLU A 23 3.21 -5.63 -14.17
CA GLU A 23 4.01 -4.52 -14.72
C GLU A 23 3.16 -3.67 -15.67
N GLY A 24 3.44 -2.37 -15.68
CA GLY A 24 2.77 -1.45 -16.58
C GLY A 24 3.11 0.00 -16.28
N VAL A 25 3.50 0.75 -17.30
CA VAL A 25 3.90 2.16 -17.17
C VAL A 25 2.78 3.01 -16.56
N ALA A 26 1.52 2.73 -16.91
CA ALA A 26 0.36 3.43 -16.34
C ALA A 26 0.19 3.17 -14.83
N VAL A 27 0.36 1.91 -14.41
CA VAL A 27 0.26 1.45 -13.01
C VAL A 27 1.35 2.09 -12.17
N GLU A 28 2.59 2.07 -12.66
CA GLU A 28 3.73 2.71 -12.03
C GLU A 28 3.55 4.24 -11.91
N ASN A 29 3.10 4.89 -12.98
CA ASN A 29 2.81 6.33 -12.98
C ASN A 29 1.75 6.69 -11.92
N LEU A 30 0.69 5.90 -11.81
CA LEU A 30 -0.39 6.11 -10.86
C LEU A 30 0.11 5.98 -9.41
N LEU A 31 0.87 4.93 -9.09
CA LEU A 31 1.44 4.75 -7.75
C LEU A 31 2.38 5.89 -7.36
N VAL A 32 3.25 6.33 -8.29
CA VAL A 32 4.12 7.51 -8.06
C VAL A 32 3.30 8.79 -7.84
N ALA A 33 2.23 8.99 -8.61
CA ALA A 33 1.35 10.13 -8.46
C ALA A 33 0.65 10.15 -7.09
N ILE A 34 0.17 8.99 -6.63
CA ILE A 34 -0.44 8.83 -5.30
C ILE A 34 0.57 9.22 -4.21
N VAL A 35 1.79 8.68 -4.25
CA VAL A 35 2.82 9.01 -3.25
C VAL A 35 3.14 10.51 -3.27
N THR A 36 3.25 11.11 -4.45
CA THR A 36 3.53 12.54 -4.60
C THR A 36 2.40 13.40 -4.03
N GLN A 37 1.14 13.03 -4.29
CA GLN A 37 -0.03 13.72 -3.77
C GLN A 37 -0.12 13.59 -2.24
N LYS A 38 0.04 12.37 -1.71
CA LYS A 38 0.00 12.12 -0.26
C LYS A 38 1.10 12.87 0.48
N LYS A 39 2.34 12.87 -0.04
CA LYS A 39 3.46 13.67 0.52
C LYS A 39 3.11 15.16 0.61
N ARG A 40 2.53 15.76 -0.44
CA ARG A 40 2.09 17.16 -0.45
C ARG A 40 1.07 17.45 0.66
N ASN A 41 0.11 16.57 0.84
CA ASN A 41 -0.93 16.72 1.87
C ASN A 41 -0.38 16.54 3.29
N SER A 42 0.59 15.64 3.49
CA SER A 42 1.25 15.44 4.79
C SER A 42 2.05 16.68 5.23
N HIS A 43 2.72 17.38 4.30
CA HIS A 43 3.41 18.64 4.59
C HIS A 43 2.44 19.79 4.93
N ALA A 44 1.21 19.77 4.41
CA ALA A 44 0.18 20.77 4.74
C ALA A 44 -0.41 20.58 6.16
N HIS A 45 -0.30 19.38 6.75
CA HIS A 45 -0.95 19.01 8.01
C HIS A 45 -0.01 18.94 9.23
N LEU A 46 1.21 19.47 9.14
CA LEU A 46 2.18 19.47 10.23
C LEU A 46 1.76 20.28 11.49
N ASN A 47 0.58 20.91 11.48
CA ASN A 47 0.04 21.69 12.61
C ASN A 47 -1.06 21.01 13.44
N HIS A 48 -1.39 19.72 13.23
CA HIS A 48 -2.39 19.07 14.09
C HIS A 48 -1.96 17.68 14.59
N HIS A 49 -1.60 17.66 15.88
CA HIS A 49 -1.27 16.48 16.66
C HIS A 49 -2.57 15.76 17.06
N SER A 50 -3.09 14.90 16.18
CA SER A 50 -4.12 13.91 16.55
C SER A 50 -3.66 12.52 16.12
N HIS A 51 -3.60 11.62 17.09
CA HIS A 51 -2.84 10.36 17.03
C HIS A 51 -3.67 9.13 16.62
N ASN A 52 -4.89 9.30 16.10
CA ASN A 52 -5.85 8.19 16.04
C ASN A 52 -6.38 7.76 14.66
N GLY A 53 -5.62 8.00 13.58
CA GLY A 53 -6.04 7.58 12.23
C GLY A 53 -5.12 8.01 11.10
N LYS A 54 -3.81 8.12 11.35
CA LYS A 54 -2.86 8.58 10.34
C LYS A 54 -2.53 7.43 9.41
N GLY A 55 -2.67 7.67 8.10
CA GLY A 55 -2.23 6.74 7.08
C GLY A 55 -0.75 6.40 7.21
N LEU A 56 -0.41 5.13 7.06
CA LEU A 56 0.93 4.61 7.23
C LEU A 56 1.70 4.63 5.91
N GLY A 57 3.01 4.90 6.02
CA GLY A 57 3.95 4.87 4.90
C GLY A 57 3.72 5.91 3.79
N PRO A 58 4.34 5.70 2.62
CA PRO A 58 4.31 6.67 1.52
C PRO A 58 2.93 6.81 0.86
N TYR A 59 2.10 5.77 0.95
CA TYR A 59 0.75 5.75 0.39
C TYR A 59 -0.32 6.25 1.37
N GLN A 60 0.06 6.52 2.64
CA GLN A 60 -0.85 6.96 3.70
C GLN A 60 -2.09 6.06 3.80
N ILE A 61 -1.86 4.74 3.89
CA ILE A 61 -2.92 3.74 4.03
C ILE A 61 -3.18 3.51 5.52
N ASP A 62 -4.41 3.70 5.98
CA ASP A 62 -4.78 3.46 7.37
C ASP A 62 -5.03 1.96 7.64
N SER A 63 -5.04 1.60 8.94
CA SER A 63 -5.18 0.21 9.37
C SER A 63 -6.50 -0.43 8.94
N ASN A 64 -7.60 0.31 8.90
CA ASN A 64 -8.91 -0.22 8.50
C ASN A 64 -8.93 -0.54 7.00
N SER A 65 -8.42 0.36 6.17
CA SER A 65 -8.30 0.12 4.73
C SER A 65 -7.36 -1.05 4.41
N HIS A 66 -6.28 -1.20 5.18
CA HIS A 66 -5.39 -2.36 5.07
C HIS A 66 -6.08 -3.67 5.43
N GLN A 67 -6.81 -3.70 6.54
CA GLN A 67 -7.56 -4.88 6.97
C GLN A 67 -8.63 -5.25 5.93
N MET A 68 -9.34 -4.25 5.38
CA MET A 68 -10.34 -4.47 4.35
C MET A 68 -9.76 -5.14 3.10
N VAL A 69 -8.56 -4.74 2.66
CA VAL A 69 -7.86 -5.40 1.54
C VAL A 69 -7.63 -6.89 1.83
N TRP A 70 -7.22 -7.23 3.05
CA TRP A 70 -7.03 -8.63 3.44
C TRP A 70 -8.33 -9.41 3.53
N ASP A 71 -9.25 -8.94 4.37
CA ASP A 71 -10.45 -9.67 4.74
C ASP A 71 -11.43 -9.80 3.58
N LYS A 72 -11.46 -8.80 2.69
CA LYS A 72 -12.50 -8.73 1.67
C LYS A 72 -12.01 -9.00 0.26
N PHE A 73 -10.71 -8.85 -0.02
CA PHE A 73 -10.17 -9.13 -1.35
C PHE A 73 -9.20 -10.31 -1.32
N LEU A 74 -8.12 -10.22 -0.54
CA LEU A 74 -7.07 -11.26 -0.55
C LEU A 74 -7.56 -12.60 0.00
N ALA A 75 -8.50 -12.61 0.94
CA ALA A 75 -9.16 -13.83 1.41
C ALA A 75 -9.78 -14.68 0.27
N PHE A 76 -10.19 -14.04 -0.84
CA PHE A 76 -10.79 -14.70 -2.01
C PHE A 76 -9.81 -14.92 -3.17
N HIS A 77 -8.55 -14.47 -3.01
CA HIS A 77 -7.49 -14.61 -4.01
C HIS A 77 -6.24 -15.23 -3.36
N PRO A 78 -6.26 -16.53 -2.98
CA PRO A 78 -5.24 -17.14 -2.13
C PRO A 78 -3.83 -17.10 -2.74
N ASP A 79 -3.69 -17.25 -4.06
CA ASP A 79 -2.39 -17.17 -4.74
C ASP A 79 -1.78 -15.76 -4.64
N LEU A 80 -2.62 -14.74 -4.79
CA LEU A 80 -2.20 -13.35 -4.67
C LEU A 80 -1.92 -12.98 -3.21
N ALA A 81 -2.77 -13.44 -2.29
CA ALA A 81 -2.58 -13.31 -0.85
C ALA A 81 -1.24 -13.90 -0.41
N SER A 82 -0.91 -15.10 -0.89
CA SER A 82 0.37 -15.76 -0.60
C SER A 82 1.56 -14.96 -1.12
N ARG A 83 1.50 -14.46 -2.37
CA ARG A 83 2.55 -13.60 -2.94
C ARG A 83 2.74 -12.31 -2.15
N ILE A 84 1.65 -11.61 -1.82
CA ILE A 84 1.72 -10.36 -1.05
C ILE A 84 2.21 -10.64 0.38
N ARG A 85 1.74 -11.71 1.02
CA ARG A 85 2.23 -12.13 2.34
C ARG A 85 3.72 -12.46 2.34
N GLY A 86 4.22 -13.02 1.24
CA GLY A 86 5.63 -13.33 1.02
C GLY A 86 6.54 -12.11 0.92
N LEU A 87 5.98 -10.93 0.63
CA LEU A 87 6.72 -9.66 0.68
C LEU A 87 6.85 -9.11 2.10
N ALA A 88 5.90 -9.41 2.98
CA ALA A 88 5.91 -8.97 4.37
C ALA A 88 6.93 -9.74 5.20
N SER A 89 7.38 -9.16 6.31
CA SER A 89 8.23 -9.88 7.26
C SER A 89 7.51 -11.11 7.84
N GLN A 90 8.29 -12.09 8.28
CA GLN A 90 7.72 -13.31 8.85
C GLN A 90 7.17 -13.05 10.25
N ARG A 91 7.97 -12.40 11.12
CA ARG A 91 7.65 -12.19 12.54
C ARG A 91 6.86 -10.91 12.79
N ALA A 92 7.36 -9.76 12.34
CA ALA A 92 6.72 -8.47 12.68
C ALA A 92 5.32 -8.36 12.08
N PHE A 93 5.07 -8.93 10.90
CA PHE A 93 3.71 -8.99 10.33
C PHE A 93 2.70 -9.73 11.22
N LEU A 94 3.14 -10.78 11.94
CA LEU A 94 2.23 -11.55 12.81
C LEU A 94 1.93 -10.82 14.12
N GLU A 95 2.81 -9.91 14.55
CA GLU A 95 2.66 -9.11 15.76
C GLU A 95 1.89 -7.81 15.48
N ASP A 96 2.27 -7.09 14.42
CA ASP A 96 1.63 -5.88 13.94
C ASP A 96 1.67 -5.81 12.40
N PRO A 97 0.65 -6.35 11.71
CA PRO A 97 0.62 -6.38 10.24
C PRO A 97 0.52 -4.98 9.62
N HIS A 98 0.01 -3.98 10.36
CA HIS A 98 -0.16 -2.63 9.82
C HIS A 98 1.16 -1.88 9.76
N SER A 99 2.09 -2.15 10.68
CA SER A 99 3.43 -1.55 10.69
C SER A 99 4.18 -1.70 9.36
N GLU A 100 3.92 -2.79 8.63
CA GLU A 100 4.55 -3.11 7.34
C GLU A 100 4.25 -2.08 6.26
N LEU A 101 3.11 -1.38 6.36
CA LEU A 101 2.78 -0.28 5.45
C LEU A 101 3.78 0.87 5.58
N ALA A 102 4.36 1.06 6.77
CA ALA A 102 5.36 2.10 7.04
C ALA A 102 6.80 1.60 6.86
N THR A 103 7.08 0.35 7.21
CA THR A 103 8.45 -0.18 7.30
C THR A 103 8.90 -0.95 6.05
N ASN A 104 7.96 -1.40 5.21
CA ASN A 104 8.23 -2.24 4.05
C ASN A 104 7.62 -1.65 2.78
N LEU A 105 8.43 -0.92 2.01
CA LEU A 105 7.95 -0.20 0.82
C LEU A 105 7.43 -1.13 -0.28
N CYS A 106 7.99 -2.33 -0.42
CA CYS A 106 7.51 -3.32 -1.39
C CYS A 106 6.12 -3.82 -0.99
N TYR A 107 5.94 -4.18 0.28
CA TYR A 107 4.65 -4.58 0.82
C TYR A 107 3.60 -3.46 0.71
N ALA A 108 3.96 -2.25 1.14
CA ALA A 108 3.09 -1.07 1.05
C ALA A 108 2.67 -0.79 -0.41
N THR A 109 3.59 -0.96 -1.35
CA THR A 109 3.31 -0.83 -2.80
C THR A 109 2.34 -1.90 -3.28
N ALA A 110 2.50 -3.15 -2.84
CA ALA A 110 1.59 -4.23 -3.21
C ALA A 110 0.15 -3.97 -2.70
N ILE A 111 0.00 -3.54 -1.44
CA ILE A 111 -1.31 -3.17 -0.88
C ILE A 111 -1.90 -1.94 -1.60
N ALA A 112 -1.09 -0.92 -1.89
CA ALA A 112 -1.53 0.25 -2.65
C ALA A 112 -2.01 -0.13 -4.06
N TRP A 113 -1.31 -1.04 -4.73
CA TRP A 113 -1.72 -1.57 -6.03
C TRP A 113 -3.09 -2.26 -5.94
N VAL A 114 -3.33 -3.11 -4.94
CA VAL A 114 -4.65 -3.73 -4.73
C VAL A 114 -5.72 -2.66 -4.50
N MET A 115 -5.46 -1.70 -3.63
CA MET A 115 -6.45 -0.70 -3.23
C MET A 115 -6.83 0.27 -4.35
N TYR A 116 -5.83 0.83 -5.06
CA TYR A 116 -6.04 1.94 -5.99
C TYR A 116 -6.08 1.52 -7.46
N ILE A 117 -5.65 0.30 -7.81
CA ILE A 117 -5.52 -0.10 -9.22
C ILE A 117 -6.44 -1.24 -9.55
N LEU A 118 -6.44 -2.29 -8.72
CA LEU A 118 -7.50 -3.29 -8.83
C LEU A 118 -8.87 -2.69 -8.47
N HIS A 119 -8.89 -1.58 -7.72
CA HIS A 119 -10.09 -0.83 -7.37
C HIS A 119 -11.25 -1.77 -7.03
N PRO A 120 -11.18 -2.50 -5.90
CA PRO A 120 -12.23 -3.42 -5.50
C PRO A 120 -13.46 -2.65 -4.98
N GLN A 121 -13.96 -1.67 -5.74
CA GLN A 121 -15.11 -0.81 -5.42
C GLN A 121 -16.43 -1.62 -5.27
N GLU A 122 -16.40 -2.95 -5.39
CA GLU A 122 -17.47 -3.85 -4.92
C GLU A 122 -17.40 -4.19 -3.42
N LEU A 123 -16.34 -3.81 -2.70
CA LEU A 123 -16.25 -4.05 -1.25
C LEU A 123 -17.19 -3.17 -0.42
N MET A 124 -17.81 -2.15 -1.03
CA MET A 124 -18.78 -1.27 -0.38
C MET A 124 -20.22 -1.82 -0.36
N HIS A 125 -20.55 -2.93 -1.06
CA HIS A 125 -21.94 -3.43 -1.09
C HIS A 125 -22.30 -4.43 0.03
N CYS A 126 -21.41 -4.72 0.98
CA CYS A 126 -21.69 -5.64 2.08
C CYS A 126 -21.40 -5.05 3.46
N VAL A 127 -21.91 -3.85 3.75
CA VAL A 127 -22.32 -3.45 5.10
C VAL A 127 -23.54 -2.53 4.96
N ALA A 128 -24.72 -3.14 4.91
CA ALA A 128 -25.99 -2.51 5.27
C ALA A 128 -26.37 -2.97 6.68
#